data_AF-A0A0F9BQJ3-F1
#
_entry.id   AF-A0A0F9BQJ3-F1
#
_cell.length_a   1.000
_cell.length_b   1.000
_cell.length_c   1.000
_cell.angle_alpha   90.00
_cell.angle_beta   90.00
_cell.angle_gamma   90.00
#
_symmetry.space_group_name_H-M   'P 1'
#
loop_
_entity.id
_entity.type
_entity.pdbx_description
1 polymer ?
#
loop_
_entity_poly.entity_id
_entity_poly.type
_entity_poly.pdbx_seq_one_letter_code
_entity_poly.pdbx_strand_id
1 'polypeptide(L)' 'MKVLCVADLHLPAVRKGYLTFCQDLYCQWDCDTVVFMGDIIDWTAISFHVSNP' A
#
# COMPACT_ATOMS: atom_id res chain seq x y z
N MET A 1 -21.86 1.24 -2.56
CA MET A 1 -20.65 1.27 -1.74
C MET A 1 -19.85 0.02 -2.00
N LYS A 2 -18.74 0.18 -2.73
CA LYS A 2 -17.78 -0.86 -3.08
C LYS A 2 -16.40 -0.37 -2.65
N VAL A 3 -15.82 -1.05 -1.68
CA VAL A 3 -14.60 -0.57 -1.01
C VAL A 3 -13.40 -1.38 -1.48
N LEU A 4 -12.35 -0.70 -1.95
CA LEU A 4 -11.04 -1.29 -2.15
C LEU A 4 -10.23 -1.13 -0.85
N CYS A 5 -9.91 -2.25 -0.22
CA CYS A 5 -9.03 -2.27 0.95
C CYS A 5 -7.59 -2.55 0.50
N VAL A 6 -6.66 -1.68 0.85
CA VAL A 6 -5.22 -1.80 0.56
C VAL A 6 -4.46 -1.89 1.88
N ALA A 7 -3.54 -2.83 2.00
CA ALA A 7 -2.74 -3.05 3.20
C ALA A 7 -1.29 -3.31 2.84
N ASP A 8 -0.41 -3.19 3.84
CA ASP A 8 0.98 -3.66 3.80
C ASP A 8 1.77 -3.12 2.60
N LEU A 9 1.61 -1.81 2.33
CA LEU A 9 2.41 -1.18 1.28
C LEU A 9 3.89 -1.15 1.65
N HIS A 10 4.21 -0.89 2.92
CA HIS A 10 5.58 -0.79 3.42
C HIS A 10 6.49 0.05 2.49
N LEU A 11 6.06 1.26 2.12
CA LEU A 11 6.89 2.13 1.29
C LEU A 11 8.19 2.50 2.02
N PRO A 12 9.34 2.54 1.32
CA PRO A 12 9.51 2.41 -0.14
C PRO A 12 9.69 0.97 -0.67
N ALA A 13 9.61 -0.05 0.18
CA ALA A 13 9.89 -1.45 -0.16
C ALA A 13 8.77 -2.14 -0.95
N VAL A 14 7.66 -1.46 -1.23
CA VAL A 14 6.54 -2.01 -2.00
C VAL A 14 6.99 -2.57 -3.35
N ARG A 15 6.39 -3.69 -3.76
CA ARG A 15 6.67 -4.29 -5.06
C ARG A 15 6.33 -3.32 -6.20
N LYS A 16 7.26 -3.15 -7.15
CA LYS A 16 7.03 -2.37 -8.38
C LYS A 16 5.75 -2.83 -9.10
N GLY A 17 4.86 -1.88 -9.39
CA GLY A 17 3.59 -2.12 -10.07
C GLY A 17 2.41 -2.45 -9.14
N TYR A 18 2.63 -2.64 -7.83
CA TYR A 18 1.55 -2.94 -6.88
C TYR A 18 0.49 -1.82 -6.83
N LEU A 19 0.91 -0.56 -6.79
CA LEU A 19 -0.03 0.58 -6.80
C LEU A 19 -0.83 0.69 -8.11
N THR A 20 -0.23 0.30 -9.24
CA THR A 20 -0.95 0.23 -10.53
C THR A 20 -1.97 -0.89 -10.51
N PHE A 21 -1.58 -2.07 -9.99
CA PHE A 21 -2.51 -3.18 -9.80
C PHE A 21 -3.72 -2.80 -8.92
N CYS A 22 -3.50 -2.05 -7.82
CA CYS A 22 -4.61 -1.54 -7.01
C CYS A 22 -5.53 -0.59 -7.78
N GLN A 23 -4.97 0.29 -8.63
CA GLN A 23 -5.75 1.19 -9.49
C GLN A 23 -6.57 0.41 -10.54
N ASP A 24 -5.97 -0.61 -11.16
CA ASP A 24 -6.65 -1.47 -12.12
C ASP A 24 -7.82 -2.20 -11.46
N LEU A 25 -7.63 -2.72 -10.24
CA LEU A 25 -8.72 -3.33 -9.45
C LEU A 25 -9.82 -2.33 -9.09
N TYR A 26 -9.46 -1.12 -8.65
CA TYR A 26 -10.43 -0.06 -8.35
C TYR A 26 -11.36 0.18 -9.54
N CYS A 27 -10.79 0.33 -10.74
CA CYS A 27 -11.53 0.55 -11.97
C CYS A 27 -12.31 -0.68 -12.42
N GLN A 28 -11.70 -1.87 -12.37
CA GLN A 28 -12.31 -3.14 -12.80
C GLN A 28 -13.59 -3.47 -12.01
N TRP A 29 -13.58 -3.18 -10.71
CA TRP A 29 -14.70 -3.47 -9.82
C TRP A 29 -15.60 -2.25 -9.57
N ASP A 30 -15.29 -1.11 -10.19
CA ASP A 30 -16.03 0.15 -10.06
C ASP A 30 -16.20 0.52 -8.57
N CYS A 31 -15.10 0.47 -7.83
CA CYS A 31 -15.05 0.86 -6.42
C CYS A 31 -15.36 2.36 -6.29
N ASP A 32 -15.89 2.75 -5.13
CA ASP A 32 -16.23 4.14 -4.80
C ASP A 32 -15.52 4.65 -3.55
N THR A 33 -14.83 3.76 -2.83
CA THR A 33 -14.13 4.06 -1.59
C THR A 33 -12.80 3.30 -1.56
N VAL A 34 -11.74 3.93 -1.07
CA VAL A 34 -10.45 3.28 -0.80
C VAL A 34 -10.14 3.40 0.69
N VAL A 35 -9.78 2.29 1.33
CA VAL A 35 -9.35 2.25 2.72
C VAL A 35 -7.95 1.65 2.79
N PHE A 36 -7.01 2.40 3.38
CA PHE A 36 -5.71 1.88 3.76
C PHE A 36 -5.77 1.33 5.18
N MET A 37 -5.46 0.04 5.35
CA MET A 37 -5.66 -0.67 6.63
C MET A 37 -4.50 -0.52 7.62
N GLY A 38 -3.41 0.16 7.24
CA GLY A 38 -2.21 0.30 8.04
C GLY A 38 -0.96 0.05 7.21
N ASP A 39 0.21 0.09 7.86
CA ASP A 39 1.51 -0.30 7.29
C ASP A 39 1.79 0.28 5.90
N ILE A 40 1.44 1.57 5.74
CA ILE A 40 1.66 2.32 4.51
C ILE A 40 3.15 2.60 4.33
N ILE A 41 3.82 2.97 5.42
CA ILE A 41 5.22 3.37 5.46
C ILE A 41 5.97 2.37 6.32
N ASP A 42 7.09 1.87 5.81
CA ASP A 42 8.04 1.14 6.62
C ASP A 42 8.97 2.14 7.33
N TRP A 43 8.62 2.45 8.58
CA TRP A 43 9.40 3.36 9.42
C TRP A 43 10.80 2.82 9.74
N THR A 44 10.98 1.50 9.78
CA THR A 44 12.27 0.88 10.03
C THR A 44 13.18 1.08 8.82
N ALA A 45 12.64 0.94 7.61
CA ALA A 45 13.39 1.14 6.35
C ALA A 45 13.86 2.58 6.14
N ILE A 46 13.14 3.59 6.67
CA ILE A 46 13.49 5.02 6.52
C ILE A 46 14.10 5.64 7.79
N SER A 47 14.33 4.84 8.82
CA SER A 47 14.90 5.31 10.08
C SER A 47 16.37 5.74 9.90
N PHE A 48 16.80 6.74 10.69
CA PHE A 48 18.21 7.13 10.79
C PHE A 48 19.01 6.15 11.67
N HIS A 49 18.33 5.31 12.44
CA HIS A 49 18.96 4.30 13.28
C HIS A 49 19.53 3.17 12.40
N VAL A 50 20.63 2.56 12.87
CA VAL A 50 21.25 1.43 12.19
C VAL A 50 20.23 0.32 12.01
N SER A 51 20.08 -0.16 10.76
CA SER A 51 19.19 -1.26 10.44
C SER A 51 19.58 -2.49 11.25
N ASN A 52 18.62 -3.02 12.00
CA ASN A 52 18.78 -4.26 12.75
C ASN A 52 17.70 -5.25 12.28
N PRO A 53 18.09 -6.37 11.65
CA PRO A 53 17.16 -7.37 11.12
C PRO A 53 16.44 -8.16 12.22
#